data_AF-A0A1Y1XCI1-F1
#
_entry.id   AF-A0A1Y1XCI1-F1
#
_cell.length_a   1.000
_cell.length_b   1.000
_cell.length_c   1.000
_cell.angle_alpha   90.00
_cell.angle_beta   90.00
_cell.angle_gamma   90.00
#
_symmetry.space_group_name_H-M   'P 1'
#
loop_
_entity.id
_entity.type
_entity.pdbx_description
1 polymer ?
#
loop_
_entity_poly.entity_id
_entity_poly.type
_entity_poly.pdbx_seq_one_letter_code
_entity_poly.pdbx_strand_id
1 'polypeptide(L)'
;CPSGQCCSKYGYCGTSEKHCGTGCQSSYGKCDTSDSISTNGRCGSSDGICPDGQCCSKYGYYGHCPSGLCCSKYNYCGTSEKYCDVGCQPLYGIC
;
A
#
# COMPACT_ATOMS: atom_id res chain seq x y z
N CYS A 1 -9.54 11.43 -13.62
CA CYS A 1 -10.88 11.75 -13.12
C CYS A 1 -10.92 13.19 -12.63
N PRO A 2 -12.09 13.84 -12.63
CA PRO A 2 -12.27 15.16 -12.02
C PRO A 2 -11.69 15.21 -10.60
N SER A 3 -11.19 16.38 -10.19
CA SER A 3 -10.56 16.53 -8.89
C SER A 3 -11.51 16.08 -7.76
N GLY A 4 -11.01 15.23 -6.86
CA GLY A 4 -11.79 14.66 -5.77
C GLY A 4 -12.57 13.39 -6.11
N GLN A 5 -12.55 12.90 -7.36
CA GLN A 5 -13.15 11.63 -7.74
C GLN A 5 -12.11 10.50 -7.84
N CYS A 6 -12.63 9.29 -7.73
CA CYS A 6 -11.89 8.05 -7.85
C CYS A 6 -12.02 7.47 -9.24
N CYS A 7 -11.01 6.72 -9.67
CA CYS A 7 -11.03 6.02 -10.95
C CYS A 7 -11.18 4.54 -10.67
N SER A 8 -12.35 3.96 -10.97
CA SER A 8 -12.57 2.51 -10.79
C SER A 8 -11.59 1.68 -11.62
N LYS A 9 -11.46 0.38 -11.31
CA LYS A 9 -10.66 -0.58 -12.11
C LYS A 9 -11.06 -0.67 -13.59
N TYR A 10 -12.26 -0.19 -13.93
CA TYR A 10 -12.80 -0.17 -15.29
C TYR A 10 -12.63 1.17 -15.99
N GLY A 11 -11.92 2.12 -15.37
CA GLY A 11 -11.65 3.45 -15.95
C GLY A 11 -12.77 4.47 -15.76
N TYR A 12 -13.86 4.11 -15.07
CA TYR A 12 -14.96 5.05 -14.78
C TYR A 12 -14.67 5.90 -13.55
N CYS A 13 -15.06 7.16 -13.61
CA CYS A 13 -14.90 8.13 -12.53
C CYS A 13 -16.14 8.18 -11.63
N GLY A 14 -15.93 8.23 -10.32
CA GLY A 14 -17.01 8.39 -9.34
C GLY A 14 -16.49 8.45 -7.91
N THR A 15 -17.38 8.65 -6.95
CA THR A 15 -17.05 8.81 -5.52
C THR A 15 -17.59 7.69 -4.64
N SER A 16 -18.23 6.67 -5.22
CA SER A 16 -18.73 5.53 -4.46
C SER A 16 -17.63 4.47 -4.26
N GLU A 17 -17.84 3.56 -3.32
CA GLU A 17 -16.91 2.45 -3.03
C GLU A 17 -16.53 1.63 -4.29
N LYS A 18 -17.44 1.47 -5.27
CA LYS A 18 -17.13 0.81 -6.55
C LYS A 18 -16.07 1.53 -7.38
N HIS A 19 -15.92 2.83 -7.17
CA HIS A 19 -14.95 3.68 -7.84
C HIS A 19 -13.71 3.89 -6.99
N CYS A 20 -13.89 4.03 -5.68
CA CYS A 20 -12.86 4.42 -4.74
C CYS A 20 -12.16 3.25 -4.04
N GLY A 21 -12.86 2.14 -3.86
CA GLY A 21 -12.38 0.94 -3.18
C GLY A 21 -11.51 0.05 -4.06
N THR A 22 -11.64 -1.27 -3.89
CA THR A 22 -10.75 -2.27 -4.50
C THR A 22 -10.57 -2.11 -6.01
N GLY A 23 -9.31 -1.96 -6.42
CA GLY A 23 -8.93 -1.81 -7.82
C GLY A 23 -9.08 -0.39 -8.36
N CYS A 24 -9.34 0.59 -7.50
CA CYS A 24 -9.23 1.99 -7.89
C CYS A 24 -7.80 2.30 -8.43
N GLN A 25 -7.75 3.02 -9.54
CA GLN A 25 -6.54 3.40 -10.26
C GLN A 25 -6.03 4.75 -9.77
N SER A 26 -5.13 4.73 -8.78
CA SER A 26 -4.62 5.92 -8.10
C SER A 26 -3.88 6.91 -9.01
N SER A 27 -3.31 6.44 -10.13
CA SER A 27 -2.71 7.32 -11.16
C SER A 27 -3.73 8.22 -11.86
N TYR A 28 -5.03 7.89 -11.77
CA TYR A 28 -6.10 8.57 -12.49
C TYR A 28 -7.22 9.12 -11.58
N GLY A 29 -7.12 8.97 -10.26
CA GLY A 29 -8.09 9.49 -9.29
C GLY A 29 -7.64 9.30 -7.85
N LYS A 30 -8.37 9.88 -6.90
CA LYS A 30 -8.18 9.54 -5.47
C LYS A 30 -8.75 8.15 -5.24
N CYS A 31 -8.09 7.29 -4.48
CA CYS A 31 -8.69 6.02 -4.10
C CYS A 31 -8.98 6.07 -2.61
N ASP A 32 -10.21 5.73 -2.25
CA ASP A 32 -10.53 5.38 -0.88
C ASP A 32 -9.99 3.97 -0.71
N THR A 33 -8.68 3.88 -0.50
CA THR A 33 -8.18 2.79 0.32
C THR A 33 -8.88 2.99 1.65
N SER A 34 -10.04 2.36 1.83
CA SER A 34 -10.43 1.94 3.16
C SER A 34 -9.14 1.36 3.73
N ASP A 35 -8.65 1.97 4.80
CA ASP A 35 -7.52 1.48 5.58
C ASP A 35 -7.89 0.15 6.27
N SER A 36 -8.63 -0.71 5.56
CA SER A 36 -8.93 -2.06 5.93
C SER A 36 -7.60 -2.77 6.01
N ILE A 37 -7.23 -3.05 7.25
CA ILE A 37 -6.16 -3.98 7.59
C ILE A 37 -6.45 -5.26 6.82
N SER A 38 -5.50 -5.64 5.99
CA SER A 38 -5.57 -6.87 5.23
C SER A 38 -5.44 -8.07 6.17
N THR A 39 -6.31 -9.07 5.97
CA THR A 39 -6.31 -10.32 6.72
C THR A 39 -6.03 -11.54 5.85
N ASN A 40 -5.81 -11.35 4.55
CA ASN A 40 -5.64 -12.42 3.56
C ASN A 40 -4.18 -12.70 3.18
N GLY A 41 -3.21 -12.11 3.89
CA GLY A 41 -1.77 -12.23 3.57
C GLY A 41 -1.26 -11.27 2.49
N ARG A 42 -2.13 -10.43 1.93
CA ARG A 42 -1.81 -9.54 0.79
C ARG A 42 -1.89 -8.07 1.20
N CYS A 43 -1.25 -7.18 0.47
CA CYS A 43 -1.25 -5.74 0.75
C CYS A 43 -1.13 -4.92 -0.53
N GLY A 44 -1.54 -3.66 -0.46
CA GLY A 44 -1.51 -2.71 -1.57
C GLY A 44 -2.90 -2.25 -1.99
N SER A 45 -3.01 -1.53 -3.11
CA SER A 45 -4.24 -0.83 -3.51
C SER A 45 -5.47 -1.73 -3.72
N SER A 46 -5.27 -3.04 -3.93
CA SER A 46 -6.35 -4.04 -4.03
C SER A 46 -6.70 -4.72 -2.72
N ASP A 47 -5.74 -4.84 -1.80
CA ASP A 47 -5.80 -5.72 -0.64
C ASP A 47 -5.77 -4.97 0.70
N GLY A 48 -5.51 -3.66 0.68
CA GLY A 48 -5.49 -2.80 1.86
C GLY A 48 -4.10 -2.64 2.49
N ILE A 49 -4.09 -2.18 3.75
CA ILE A 49 -2.88 -1.93 4.52
C ILE A 49 -2.41 -3.18 5.26
N CYS A 50 -1.12 -3.28 5.53
CA CYS A 50 -0.59 -4.33 6.38
C CYS A 50 -1.13 -4.19 7.81
N PRO A 51 -1.35 -5.32 8.53
CA PRO A 51 -1.48 -5.28 9.98
C PRO A 51 -0.28 -4.62 10.65
N ASP A 52 -0.48 -4.13 11.88
CA ASP A 52 0.58 -3.54 12.67
C ASP A 52 1.80 -4.49 12.77
N GLY A 53 2.98 -3.91 12.57
CA GLY A 53 4.23 -4.66 12.60
C GLY A 53 4.43 -5.58 11.40
N GLN A 54 3.90 -5.24 10.23
CA GLN A 54 4.17 -5.97 8.99
C GLN A 54 4.43 -5.02 7.83
N CYS A 55 5.34 -5.43 6.94
CA CYS A 55 5.78 -4.60 5.83
C CYS A 55 5.35 -5.19 4.49
N CYS A 56 4.82 -4.34 3.62
CA CYS A 56 4.35 -4.73 2.30
C CYS A 56 5.53 -4.90 1.36
N SER A 57 5.74 -6.14 0.90
CA SER A 57 6.71 -6.45 -0.14
C SER A 57 6.28 -5.87 -1.49
N LYS A 58 7.23 -5.69 -2.41
CA LYS A 58 6.95 -5.30 -3.80
C LYS A 58 6.02 -6.26 -4.56
N TYR A 59 5.82 -7.48 -4.02
CA TYR A 59 4.98 -8.51 -4.61
C TYR A 59 3.55 -8.51 -4.04
N GLY A 60 3.22 -7.56 -3.16
CA GLY A 60 1.89 -7.44 -2.56
C GLY A 60 1.61 -8.44 -1.45
N TYR A 61 2.65 -8.97 -0.80
CA TYR A 61 2.54 -9.78 0.43
C TYR A 61 3.10 -9.00 1.61
N TYR A 62 2.43 -9.08 2.76
CA TYR A 62 2.90 -8.44 3.98
C TYR A 62 3.75 -9.41 4.83
N GLY A 63 4.68 -8.86 5.63
CA GLY A 63 5.51 -9.64 6.55
C GLY A 63 6.87 -8.98 6.77
N HIS A 64 7.91 -9.79 6.91
CA HIS A 64 9.29 -9.31 6.93
C HIS A 64 9.76 -8.99 5.51
N CYS A 65 10.50 -7.91 5.33
CA CYS A 65 11.06 -7.56 4.05
C CYS A 65 12.08 -8.63 3.60
N PRO A 66 12.12 -8.99 2.30
CA PRO A 66 13.15 -9.88 1.78
C PRO A 66 14.56 -9.33 2.04
N SER A 67 15.55 -10.22 2.11
CA SER A 67 16.94 -9.85 2.42
C SER A 67 17.44 -8.70 1.55
N GLY A 68 18.04 -7.69 2.19
CA GLY A 68 18.54 -6.50 1.51
C GLY A 68 17.53 -5.35 1.39
N LEU A 69 16.30 -5.50 1.89
CA LEU A 69 15.28 -4.45 1.88
C LEU A 69 15.01 -3.91 3.29
N CYS A 70 14.80 -2.61 3.35
CA CYS A 70 14.42 -1.85 4.53
C CYS A 70 12.90 -1.78 4.63
N CYS A 71 12.37 -1.84 5.86
CA CYS A 71 10.95 -1.60 6.09
C CYS A 71 10.74 -0.13 6.48
N SER A 72 10.14 0.66 5.60
CA SER A 72 9.87 2.09 5.88
C SER A 72 8.86 2.28 7.01
N LYS A 73 8.81 3.49 7.58
CA LYS A 73 7.76 3.90 8.55
C LYS A 73 6.32 3.79 8.04
N TYR A 74 6.14 3.60 6.74
CA TYR A 74 4.84 3.43 6.08
C TYR A 74 4.50 1.97 5.78
N ASN A 75 5.22 1.01 6.38
CA ASN A 75 4.96 -0.42 6.18
C ASN A 75 5.14 -0.87 4.73
N TYR A 76 6.14 -0.31 4.02
CA TYR A 76 6.55 -0.77 2.69
C TYR A 76 8.01 -1.15 2.67
N CYS A 77 8.35 -2.21 1.95
CA CYS A 77 9.71 -2.65 1.71
C CYS A 77 10.35 -1.92 0.53
N GLY A 78 11.60 -1.49 0.68
CA GLY A 78 12.38 -0.86 -0.40
C GLY A 78 13.85 -0.71 -0.03
N THR A 79 14.66 -0.27 -0.99
CA THR A 79 16.12 -0.12 -0.82
C THR A 79 16.60 1.32 -0.83
N SER A 80 15.72 2.29 -1.14
CA SER A 80 16.13 3.70 -1.19
C SER A 80 16.14 4.32 0.21
N GLU A 81 16.80 5.47 0.34
CA GLU A 81 16.85 6.31 1.54
C GLU A 81 15.48 6.48 2.22
N LYS A 82 14.41 6.69 1.44
CA LYS A 82 13.02 6.79 1.95
C LYS A 82 12.59 5.57 2.79
N TYR A 83 13.17 4.41 2.53
CA TYR A 83 12.88 3.16 3.23
C TYR A 83 13.88 2.87 4.35
N CYS A 84 15.15 3.26 4.17
CA CYS A 84 16.26 2.88 5.05
C CYS A 84 16.69 3.96 6.05
N ASP A 85 16.26 5.22 5.88
CA ASP A 85 16.58 6.32 6.78
C ASP A 85 15.64 6.37 8.00
N VAL A 86 15.32 7.58 8.47
CA VAL A 86 14.54 7.85 9.67
C VAL A 86 13.18 7.17 9.62
N GLY A 87 12.95 6.29 10.59
CA GLY A 87 11.73 5.51 10.71
C GLY A 87 11.77 4.17 9.98
N CYS A 88 12.94 3.72 9.52
CA CYS A 88 13.14 2.32 9.16
C CYS A 88 12.84 1.42 10.37
N GLN A 89 12.10 0.33 10.14
CA GLN A 89 11.64 -0.61 11.16
C GLN A 89 12.56 -1.83 11.23
N PRO A 90 13.51 -1.92 12.17
CA PRO A 90 14.57 -2.94 12.20
C PRO A 90 14.07 -4.35 12.50
N LEU A 91 12.86 -4.49 13.05
CA LEU A 91 12.21 -5.78 13.27
C LEU A 91 11.64 -6.39 11.99
N TYR A 92 11.59 -5.64 10.88
CA TYR A 92 10.91 -6.04 9.64
C TYR A 92 11.73 -5.81 8.38
N GLY A 93 12.98 -5.37 8.48
CA GLY A 93 13.88 -5.17 7.37
C GLY A 93 15.27 -4.79 7.86
N ILE A 94 16.20 -4.64 6.93
CA ILE A 94 17.54 -4.16 7.27
C ILE A 94 17.47 -2.64 7.47
N CYS A 95 17.83 -2.21 8.68
CA CYS A 95 18.13 -0.84 9.07
C CYS A 95 19.47 -0.93 9.80
#